data_AF-A0A7W9G9P5-F1
#
_entry.id   AF-A0A7W9G9P5-F1
#
_cell.length_a   1.000
_cell.length_b   1.000
_cell.length_c   1.000
_cell.angle_alpha   90.00
_cell.angle_beta   90.00
_cell.angle_gamma   90.00
#
_symmetry.space_group_name_H-M   'P 1'
#
loop_
_entity.id
_entity.type
_entity.pdbx_description
1 polymer ?
#
loop_
_entity_poly.entity_id
_entity_poly.type
_entity_poly.pdbx_seq_one_letter_code
_entity_poly.pdbx_strand_id
1 'polypeptide(L)' 'MQVKKVITYVAVAFVVFYLFTKPTQAAAAVNGVFEGILHGADQLAVFFTNVLT' A
#
# COMPACT_ATOMS: atom_id res chain seq x y z
N MET A 1 21.20 11.46 -13.13
CA MET A 1 20.63 12.05 -11.89
C MET A 1 19.37 12.88 -12.17
N GLN A 2 19.38 13.76 -13.17
CA GLN A 2 18.23 14.59 -13.58
C GLN A 2 16.98 13.77 -13.94
N VAL A 3 17.12 12.74 -14.79
CA VAL A 3 15.99 11.92 -15.26
C VAL A 3 15.27 11.19 -14.12
N LYS A 4 16.02 10.58 -13.18
CA LYS A 4 15.41 9.93 -12.00
C LYS A 4 14.60 10.93 -11.19
N LYS A 5 15.15 12.12 -10.94
CA LYS A 5 14.49 13.19 -10.17
C LYS A 5 13.21 13.67 -10.85
N VAL A 6 13.24 13.89 -12.17
CA VAL A 6 12.05 14.25 -12.95
C VAL A 6 10.98 13.17 -12.88
N ILE A 7 11.36 11.90 -13.08
CA ILE A 7 10.42 10.77 -12.99
C ILE A 7 9.78 10.70 -11.60
N THR A 8 10.57 10.88 -10.54
CA THR A 8 10.04 10.89 -9.17
C THR A 8 9.02 12.01 -8.97
N TYR A 9 9.30 13.24 -9.42
CA TYR A 9 8.34 14.33 -9.30
C TYR A 9 7.08 14.12 -10.13
N VAL A 10 7.20 13.57 -11.34
CA VAL A 10 6.04 13.21 -12.18
C VAL A 10 5.19 12.15 -11.47
N ALA A 11 5.81 11.13 -10.90
CA ALA A 11 5.11 10.09 -10.16
C ALA A 11 4.39 10.67 -8.93
N VAL A 12 5.05 11.53 -8.16
CA VAL A 12 4.44 12.20 -6.99
C VAL A 12 3.27 13.07 -7.41
N ALA A 13 3.42 13.88 -8.47
CA ALA A 13 2.35 14.72 -8.99
C ALA A 13 1.15 13.89 -9.47
N PHE A 14 1.41 12.75 -10.12
CA PHE A 14 0.36 11.81 -10.53
C PHE A 14 -0.39 11.22 -9.33
N VAL A 15 0.33 10.80 -8.28
CA VAL A 15 -0.30 10.30 -7.06
C VAL A 15 -1.20 11.38 -6.46
N VAL A 16 -0.71 12.60 -6.28
CA VAL A 16 -1.49 13.71 -5.73
C VAL A 16 -2.74 13.98 -6.60
N PHE A 17 -2.58 14.06 -7.91
CA PHE A 17 -3.71 14.23 -8.84
C PHE A 17 -4.74 13.10 -8.72
N TYR A 18 -4.28 11.85 -8.63
CA TYR A 18 -5.14 10.68 -8.50
C TYR A 18 -5.92 10.67 -7.18
N LEU A 19 -5.28 11.06 -6.08
CA LEU A 19 -5.93 11.22 -4.77
C LEU A 19 -7.06 12.26 -4.83
N PHE A 20 -6.84 13.41 -5.50
CA PHE A 20 -7.85 14.46 -5.62
C PHE A 20 -8.98 14.13 -6.60
N THR A 21 -8.68 13.46 -7.71
CA THR A 21 -9.68 13.15 -8.74
C THR A 21 -10.50 11.91 -8.44
N LYS A 22 -9.94 10.94 -7.70
CA LYS A 22 -10.61 9.68 -7.36
C LYS A 22 -10.39 9.28 -5.90
N PRO A 23 -10.89 10.09 -4.94
CA PRO A 23 -10.63 9.88 -3.52
C PRO A 23 -11.14 8.53 -3.00
N THR A 24 -12.27 8.05 -3.50
CA THR A 24 -12.84 6.75 -3.09
C THR A 24 -12.00 5.57 -3.55
N GLN A 25 -11.52 5.59 -4.80
CA GLN A 25 -10.66 4.52 -5.35
C GLN A 25 -9.28 4.54 -4.69
N ALA A 26 -8.74 5.73 -4.41
CA ALA A 26 -7.52 5.88 -3.64
C ALA A 26 -7.64 5.29 -2.24
N ALA A 27 -8.72 5.62 -1.50
CA ALA A 27 -8.98 5.09 -0.17
C ALA A 27 -9.10 3.56 -0.18
N ALA A 28 -9.82 3.00 -1.16
CA ALA A 28 -9.93 1.56 -1.31
C ALA A 28 -8.56 0.88 -1.55
N ALA A 29 -7.69 1.51 -2.35
CA ALA A 29 -6.36 0.98 -2.61
C ALA A 29 -5.46 0.96 -1.36
N VAL A 30 -5.43 2.03 -0.57
CA VAL A 30 -4.65 2.03 0.69
C VAL A 30 -5.25 1.08 1.71
N ASN A 31 -6.57 1.11 1.91
CA ASN A 31 -7.24 0.24 2.88
C ASN A 31 -7.01 -1.24 2.55
N GLY A 32 -7.11 -1.64 1.28
CA GLY A 32 -6.84 -3.02 0.87
C GLY A 32 -5.39 -3.46 1.12
N VAL A 33 -4.41 -2.55 0.99
CA VAL A 33 -3.02 -2.84 1.35
C VAL A 33 -2.87 -3.05 2.86
N PHE A 34 -3.45 -2.17 3.68
CA PHE A 34 -3.41 -2.32 5.14
C PHE A 34 -4.11 -3.59 5.60
N GLU A 35 -5.29 -3.91 5.06
CA GLU A 35 -6.00 -5.15 5.34
C GLU A 35 -5.17 -6.37 4.94
N GLY A 36 -4.48 -6.34 3.81
CA GLY A 36 -3.59 -7.43 3.38
C GLY A 36 -2.42 -7.66 4.34
N ILE A 37 -1.83 -6.59 4.87
CA ILE A 37 -0.77 -6.68 5.88
C ILE A 37 -1.29 -7.28 7.18
N LEU A 38 -2.44 -6.80 7.66
CA LEU A 38 -3.06 -7.29 8.89
C LEU A 38 -3.45 -8.77 8.77
N HIS A 39 -4.12 -9.17 7.68
CA HIS A 39 -4.44 -10.56 7.42
C HIS A 39 -3.18 -11.44 7.31
N GLY A 40 -2.12 -10.95 6.67
CA GLY A 40 -0.85 -11.66 6.62
C GLY A 40 -0.25 -11.86 8.01
N ALA A 41 -0.30 -10.85 8.88
CA ALA A 41 0.18 -10.95 10.25
C ALA A 41 -0.63 -11.96 11.08
N ASP A 42 -1.95 -11.97 10.94
CA ASP A 42 -2.82 -12.96 11.62
C ASP A 42 -2.51 -14.38 11.15
N GLN A 43 -2.28 -14.59 9.84
CA GLN A 43 -1.89 -15.89 9.30
C GLN A 43 -0.53 -16.36 9.84
N LEU A 44 0.43 -15.46 10.01
CA LEU A 44 1.71 -15.77 10.63
C LEU A 44 1.52 -16.14 12.10
N ALA A 45 0.70 -15.40 12.85
CA ALA A 45 0.41 -15.71 14.24
C ALA A 45 -0.20 -17.11 14.40
N VAL A 46 -1.20 -17.45 13.57
CA VAL A 46 -1.83 -18.78 13.54
C VAL A 46 -0.81 -19.88 13.23
N PHE A 47 0.07 -19.65 12.24
CA PHE A 47 1.14 -20.59 11.92
C PHE A 47 2.05 -20.86 13.12
N PHE A 48 2.55 -19.81 13.78
CA PHE A 48 3.44 -19.98 14.94
C PHE A 48 2.75 -20.66 16.12
N THR A 49 1.48 -20.33 16.40
CA THR A 49 0.69 -21.01 17.44
C THR A 49 0.56 -22.51 17.13
N ASN A 50 0.30 -22.87 15.87
CA ASN A 50 0.16 -24.27 15.46
C ASN A 50 1.48 -25.04 15.43
N VAL A 51 2.63 -24.36 15.29
CA VAL A 51 3.96 -25.00 15.28
C VAL A 51 4.52 -25.14 16.70
N LEU A 52 4.19 -24.22 17.61
CA LEU A 52 4.71 -24.19 18.99
C LEU A 52 3.85 -24.97 20.00
N THR A 53 2.66 -25.43 19.60
CA THR A 53 1.76 -26.26 20.41
C THR A 53 1.77 -27.69 19.89
#